data_AF-A0A1R3GBE2-F1
#
_entry.id   AF-A0A1R3GBE2-F1
#
_cell.length_a   1.000
_cell.length_b   1.000
_cell.length_c   1.000
_cell.angle_alpha   90.00
_cell.angle_beta   90.00
_cell.angle_gamma   90.00
#
_symmetry.space_group_name_H-M   'P 1'
#
loop_
_entity.id
_entity.type
_entity.pdbx_description
1 polymer ?
#
loop_
_entity_poly.entity_id
_entity_poly.type
_entity_poly.pdbx_seq_one_letter_code
_entity_poly.pdbx_strand_id
1 'polypeptide(L)'
;MVSKTDETQLNRLENQVDNGGGGAWEYLCLVQKLKVRRSEKVLKHGLSILNDPKKRSALGHEEWTLYEQVAIAAMDCQCLDVAK
;
A
#
# COMPACT_ATOMS: atom_id res chain seq x y z
N MET A 1 0.71 18.85 7.51
CA MET A 1 1.80 19.10 6.55
C MET A 1 2.76 17.94 6.66
N VAL A 2 3.11 17.27 5.57
CA VAL A 2 4.10 16.17 5.59
C VAL A 2 5.48 16.79 5.89
N SER A 3 6.22 16.23 6.84
CA SER A 3 7.56 16.75 7.14
C SER A 3 8.60 16.20 6.14
N LYS A 4 9.75 16.89 6.00
CA LYS A 4 10.87 16.39 5.18
C LYS A 4 11.34 15.00 5.62
N THR A 5 11.29 14.72 6.92
CA THR A 5 11.64 13.42 7.48
C THR A 5 10.64 12.34 7.05
N ASP A 6 9.35 12.66 7.08
CA ASP A 6 8.28 11.75 6.63
C ASP A 6 8.42 11.41 5.14
N GLU A 7 8.68 12.40 4.29
CA GLU A 7 8.92 12.18 2.85
C GLU A 7 10.16 11.33 2.60
N THR A 8 11.24 11.57 3.34
CA THR A 8 12.48 10.79 3.22
C THR A 8 12.26 9.34 3.62
N GLN A 9 11.56 9.10 4.73
CA GLN A 9 11.21 7.75 5.18
C GLN A 9 10.30 7.06 4.17
N LEU A 10 9.29 7.77 3.65
CA LEU A 10 8.36 7.23 2.66
C LEU A 10 9.08 6.82 1.38
N ASN A 11 9.93 7.69 0.82
CA ASN A 11 10.68 7.40 -0.39
C ASN A 11 11.67 6.25 -0.19
N ARG A 12 12.29 6.14 0.99
CA ARG A 12 13.16 5.01 1.34
C ARG A 12 12.38 3.68 1.35
N LEU A 13 11.22 3.65 2.00
CA LEU A 13 10.36 2.47 2.04
C LEU A 13 9.84 2.12 0.65
N GLU A 14 9.42 3.12 -0.15
CA GLU A 14 8.98 2.91 -1.53
C GLU A 14 10.04 2.21 -2.37
N ASN A 15 11.27 2.72 -2.35
CA ASN A 15 12.40 2.11 -3.03
C ASN A 15 12.70 0.69 -2.53
N GLN A 16 12.65 0.47 -1.22
CA GLN A 16 12.88 -0.87 -0.65
C GLN A 16 11.84 -1.88 -1.15
N VAL A 17 10.55 -1.53 -1.10
CA VAL A 17 9.46 -2.41 -1.52
C VAL A 17 9.51 -2.64 -3.03
N ASP A 18 9.80 -1.62 -3.83
CA ASP A 18 9.93 -1.75 -5.29
C ASP A 18 11.06 -2.70 -5.71
N ASN A 19 12.12 -2.77 -4.91
CA ASN A 19 13.25 -3.68 -5.12
C ASN A 19 13.07 -5.05 -4.42
N GLY A 20 11.89 -5.36 -3.90
CA GLY A 20 11.57 -6.65 -3.26
C GLY A 20 12.09 -6.81 -1.82
N GLY A 21 12.58 -5.73 -1.20
CA GLY A 21 13.21 -5.72 0.13
C GLY A 21 12.24 -5.78 1.31
N GLY A 22 11.07 -6.42 1.18
CA GLY A 22 10.06 -6.49 2.25
C GLY A 22 9.51 -5.12 2.67
N GLY A 23 8.73 -5.08 3.76
CA GLY A 23 8.21 -3.81 4.31
C GLY A 23 6.98 -3.24 3.60
N ALA A 24 6.29 -4.04 2.79
CA ALA A 24 5.20 -3.57 1.94
C ALA A 24 4.03 -3.02 2.76
N TRP A 25 3.67 -3.68 3.87
CA TRP A 25 2.59 -3.20 4.73
C TRP A 25 2.96 -1.90 5.45
N GLU A 26 4.19 -1.80 5.95
CA GLU A 26 4.73 -0.62 6.62
C GLU A 26 4.74 0.60 5.68
N TYR A 27 5.08 0.39 4.41
CA TYR A 27 4.97 1.43 3.37
C TYR A 27 3.51 1.87 3.18
N LEU A 28 2.57 0.93 3.04
CA LEU A 28 1.15 1.24 2.82
C LEU A 28 0.51 1.97 4.02
N CYS A 29 0.83 1.57 5.25
CA CYS A 29 0.42 2.28 6.46
C CYS A 29 0.95 3.72 6.48
N LEU A 30 2.20 3.93 6.06
CA LEU A 30 2.78 5.27 6.03
C LEU A 30 2.14 6.14 4.94
N VAL A 31 1.85 5.59 3.76
CA VAL A 31 1.09 6.28 2.70
C VAL A 31 -0.27 6.75 3.24
N GLN A 32 -0.99 5.87 3.93
CA GLN A 32 -2.30 6.18 4.51
C GLN A 32 -2.19 7.25 5.61
N LYS A 33 -1.24 7.09 6.54
CA LYS A 33 -0.99 8.04 7.65
C LYS A 33 -0.66 9.44 7.15
N LEU A 34 0.16 9.54 6.11
CA LEU A 34 0.57 10.82 5.52
C LEU A 34 -0.46 11.40 4.54
N LYS A 35 -1.51 10.64 4.20
CA LYS A 35 -2.56 11.02 3.24
C LYS A 35 -1.99 11.45 1.88
N VAL A 36 -0.93 10.79 1.43
CA VAL A 36 -0.27 11.07 0.15
C VAL A 36 -0.85 10.19 -0.96
N ARG A 37 -0.95 10.74 -2.18
CA ARG A 37 -1.47 9.99 -3.32
C ARG A 37 -0.35 9.22 -4.02
N ARG A 38 -0.37 7.89 -3.87
CA ARG A 38 0.58 6.94 -4.48
C ARG A 38 -0.18 5.75 -5.09
N SER A 39 -1.30 6.02 -5.74
CA SER A 39 -2.32 5.02 -6.11
C SER A 39 -1.75 3.84 -6.89
N GLU A 40 -0.89 4.06 -7.88
CA GLU A 40 -0.23 2.95 -8.62
C GLU A 40 0.60 2.04 -7.71
N LYS A 41 1.38 2.62 -6.78
CA LYS A 41 2.22 1.88 -5.83
C LYS A 41 1.38 1.15 -4.80
N VAL A 42 0.34 1.82 -4.29
CA VAL A 42 -0.62 1.24 -3.36
C VAL A 42 -1.32 0.04 -3.99
N LEU A 43 -1.80 0.20 -5.22
CA LEU A 43 -2.45 -0.87 -5.97
C LEU A 43 -1.50 -2.05 -6.19
N LYS A 44 -0.31 -1.80 -6.72
CA LYS A 44 0.70 -2.84 -7.00
C LYS A 44 1.07 -3.64 -5.74
N HIS A 45 1.48 -2.94 -4.68
CA HIS A 45 2.01 -3.59 -3.48
C HIS A 45 0.89 -4.18 -2.61
N GLY A 46 -0.26 -3.51 -2.57
CA GLY A 46 -1.43 -4.01 -1.86
C GLY A 46 -2.01 -5.28 -2.50
N LEU A 47 -2.13 -5.32 -3.82
CA LEU A 47 -2.50 -6.56 -4.54
C LEU A 47 -1.50 -7.68 -4.30
N SER A 48 -0.19 -7.37 -4.27
CA SER A 48 0.81 -8.39 -3.97
C SER A 48 0.64 -9.01 -2.57
N ILE A 49 0.12 -8.25 -1.59
CA ILE A 49 -0.19 -8.77 -0.25
C ILE A 49 -1.52 -9.55 -0.28
N LEU A 50 -2.58 -8.99 -0.88
CA LEU A 50 -3.90 -9.61 -0.93
C LEU A 50 -3.93 -10.93 -1.73
N ASN A 51 -3.09 -11.05 -2.74
CA ASN A 51 -2.95 -12.27 -3.56
C ASN A 51 -2.09 -13.35 -2.91
N ASP A 52 -1.39 -13.06 -1.80
CA ASP A 52 -0.63 -14.03 -1.01
C ASP A 52 -1.43 -14.39 0.25
N PRO A 53 -2.07 -15.57 0.32
CA PRO A 53 -2.91 -15.94 1.46
C PRO A 53 -2.18 -15.89 2.80
N LYS A 54 -0.88 -16.19 2.84
CA LYS A 54 -0.10 -16.16 4.08
C LYS A 54 0.11 -14.73 4.56
N LYS A 55 0.48 -13.82 3.65
CA LYS A 55 0.66 -12.40 4.00
C LYS A 55 -0.67 -11.76 4.36
N ARG A 56 -1.73 -12.06 3.60
CA ARG A 56 -3.08 -11.56 3.87
C ARG A 56 -3.58 -11.98 5.25
N SER A 57 -3.55 -13.27 5.57
CA SER A 57 -4.01 -13.75 6.88
C SER A 57 -3.13 -13.29 8.05
N ALA A 58 -1.87 -12.90 7.81
CA ALA A 58 -0.99 -12.34 8.84
C ALA A 58 -1.38 -10.91 9.27
N LEU A 59 -2.19 -10.20 8.47
CA LEU A 59 -2.66 -8.84 8.79
C LEU A 59 -3.74 -8.82 9.89
N GLY A 60 -4.49 -9.92 10.05
CA GLY A 60 -5.60 -9.98 11.01
C GLY A 60 -6.67 -8.93 10.70
N HIS A 61 -6.95 -8.04 11.65
CA HIS A 61 -7.99 -7.01 11.50
C HIS A 61 -7.63 -5.94 10.45
N GLU A 62 -6.34 -5.75 10.18
CA GLU A 62 -5.83 -4.80 9.18
C GLU A 62 -6.08 -5.26 7.74
N GLU A 63 -6.52 -6.51 7.53
CA GLU A 63 -6.86 -7.03 6.21
C GLU A 63 -7.95 -6.18 5.53
N TRP A 64 -8.97 -5.75 6.28
CA TRP A 64 -10.03 -4.89 5.75
C TRP A 64 -9.54 -3.49 5.39
N THR A 65 -8.64 -2.93 6.18
CA THR A 65 -7.99 -1.65 5.89
C THR A 65 -7.18 -1.73 4.59
N LEU A 66 -6.48 -2.85 4.37
CA LEU A 66 -5.79 -3.07 3.11
C LEU A 66 -6.75 -3.20 1.92
N TYR A 67 -7.86 -3.94 2.05
CA TYR A 67 -8.86 -4.02 0.99
C TYR A 67 -9.43 -2.65 0.61
N GLU A 68 -9.81 -1.84 1.60
CA GLU A 68 -10.32 -0.49 1.37
C GLU A 68 -9.29 0.38 0.64
N GLN A 69 -8.04 0.37 1.13
CA GLN A 69 -6.95 1.14 0.55
C GLN A 69 -6.67 0.71 -0.90
N VAL A 70 -6.69 -0.59 -1.20
CA VAL A 70 -6.51 -1.13 -2.55
C VAL A 70 -7.68 -0.79 -3.46
N ALA A 71 -8.92 -0.87 -2.98
CA ALA A 71 -10.10 -0.52 -3.76
C ALA A 71 -10.09 0.96 -4.18
N ILE A 72 -9.73 1.87 -3.26
CA ILE A 72 -9.56 3.30 -3.57
C ILE A 72 -8.46 3.51 -4.61
N ALA A 73 -7.31 2.87 -4.43
CA ALA A 73 -6.21 2.96 -5.38
C ALA A 73 -6.56 2.36 -6.76
N ALA A 74 -7.34 1.29 -6.79
CA ALA A 74 -7.83 0.67 -8.02
C ALA A 74 -8.77 1.61 -8.79
N MET A 75 -9.69 2.29 -8.10
CA MET A 75 -10.55 3.31 -8.71
C MET A 75 -9.73 4.46 -9.30
N ASP A 76 -8.74 4.96 -8.56
CA ASP A 76 -7.81 6.00 -9.02
C ASP A 76 -7.04 5.61 -10.28
N CYS A 77 -6.66 4.33 -10.38
CA CYS A 77 -5.94 3.77 -11.52
C CYS A 77 -6.86 3.23 -12.63
N GLN A 78 -8.19 3.40 -12.52
CA GLN A 78 -9.19 2.84 -13.44
C GLN A 78 -9.15 1.31 -13.59
N CYS A 79 -8.62 0.59 -12.60
CA CYS A 79 -8.59 -0.87 -12.53
C CYS A 79 -9.86 -1.40 -11.87
N LEU A 80 -11.01 -1.23 -12.53
CA LEU A 80 -12.33 -1.55 -11.97
C LEU A 80 -12.60 -3.03 -11.80
N ASP A 81 -11.81 -3.90 -12.43
CA ASP A 81 -11.84 -5.35 -12.26
C ASP A 81 -11.38 -5.81 -10.86
N VAL A 82 -10.50 -5.02 -10.24
CA VAL A 82 -10.01 -5.25 -8.86
C VAL A 82 -11.02 -4.77 -7.81
N ALA A 83 -11.86 -3.79 -8.15
CA ALA A 83 -12.82 -3.15 -7.25
C ALA A 83 -14.26 -3.69 -7.40
N LYS A 84 -14.42 -4.97 -7.73
CA LYS A 84 -15.74 -5.63 -7.89
C LYS A 84 -16.23 -6.31 -6.63
#